data_AF-A0A285JYR5-F1
#
_entry.id   AF-A0A285JYR5-F1
#
_cell.length_a   1.000
_cell.length_b   1.000
_cell.length_c   1.000
_cell.angle_alpha   90.00
_cell.angle_beta   90.00
_cell.angle_gamma   90.00
#
_symmetry.space_group_name_H-M   'P 1'
#
loop_
_entity.id
_entity.type
_entity.pdbx_description
1 polymer ?
#
loop_
_entity_poly.entity_id
_entity_poly.type
_entity_poly.pdbx_seq_one_letter_code
_entity_poly.pdbx_strand_id
1 'polypeptide(L)'
;MDVLRRILCAMGRHSGEWSHPGSRCEMVRVCAVCGKTEERGRHDWGAFAPAGGCDRVRHCLRCGATDSWPEHDWGPWLYANTEFNAPQVRTCRRCQISERTTPTYR
;
A
#
# COMPACT_ATOMS: atom_id res chain seq x y z
N MET A 1 22.63 17.55 -22.34
CA MET A 1 21.51 17.10 -21.47
C MET A 1 20.13 17.27 -22.09
N ASP A 2 19.94 18.11 -23.11
CA ASP A 2 18.61 18.43 -23.66
C ASP A 2 18.05 17.37 -24.63
N VAL A 3 18.93 16.68 -25.38
CA VAL A 3 18.54 15.61 -26.34
C VAL A 3 17.88 14.42 -25.64
N LEU A 4 18.45 13.96 -24.52
CA LEU A 4 17.89 12.85 -23.74
C LEU A 4 16.48 13.16 -23.24
N ARG A 5 16.23 14.39 -22.78
CA ARG A 5 14.90 14.83 -22.31
C ARG A 5 13.85 14.78 -23.42
N ARG A 6 14.23 15.14 -24.65
CA ARG A 6 13.34 15.07 -25.83
C ARG A 6 13.03 13.64 -26.23
N ILE A 7 14.02 12.74 -26.23
CA ILE A 7 13.83 11.31 -26.50
C ILE A 7 12.88 10.68 -25.46
N LEU A 8 13.11 10.94 -24.17
CA LEU A 8 12.24 10.46 -23.09
C LEU A 8 10.81 11.01 -23.22
N CYS A 9 10.65 12.29 -23.58
CA CYS A 9 9.35 12.89 -23.83
C CYS A 9 8.60 12.21 -24.99
N ALA A 10 9.30 11.88 -26.08
CA ALA A 10 8.71 11.16 -27.22
C ALA A 10 8.24 9.74 -26.83
N MET A 11 8.90 9.10 -25.87
CA MET A 11 8.51 7.80 -25.31
C MET A 11 7.49 7.89 -24.16
N GLY A 12 6.88 9.06 -23.92
CA GLY A 12 5.87 9.25 -22.87
C GLY A 12 6.42 9.41 -21.46
N ARG A 13 7.74 9.55 -21.27
CA ARG A 13 8.34 9.89 -19.98
C ARG A 13 8.51 11.41 -19.88
N HIS A 14 7.48 12.07 -19.40
CA HIS A 14 7.48 13.52 -19.24
C HIS A 14 8.35 13.97 -18.05
N SER A 15 9.08 15.08 -18.26
CA SER A 15 9.87 15.77 -17.24
C SER A 15 9.01 16.76 -16.44
N GLY A 16 9.62 17.48 -15.48
CA GLY A 16 8.94 18.45 -14.64
C GLY A 16 8.84 17.99 -13.19
N GLU A 17 8.85 18.95 -12.28
CA GLU A 17 8.68 18.70 -10.86
C GLU A 17 7.20 18.49 -10.54
N TRP A 18 6.92 17.51 -9.69
CA TRP A 18 5.58 17.30 -9.18
C TRP A 18 5.28 18.33 -8.10
N SER A 19 4.19 19.08 -8.26
CA SER A 19 3.71 20.02 -7.25
C SER A 19 2.31 19.61 -6.77
N HIS A 20 1.93 20.15 -5.62
CA HIS A 20 0.58 19.98 -5.08
C HIS A 20 -0.16 21.32 -5.16
N PRO A 21 -0.98 21.54 -6.19
CA PRO A 21 -1.59 22.84 -6.43
C PRO A 21 -2.69 23.23 -5.42
N GLY A 22 -3.15 22.31 -4.56
CA GLY A 22 -4.20 22.59 -3.56
C GLY A 22 -4.08 21.71 -2.32
N SER A 23 -5.07 21.74 -1.44
CA SER A 23 -5.08 20.96 -0.19
C SER A 23 -5.42 19.47 -0.37
N ARG A 24 -5.81 19.05 -1.58
CA ARG A 24 -6.10 17.65 -1.92
C ARG A 24 -4.83 16.83 -2.16
N CYS A 25 -5.00 15.55 -2.47
CA CYS A 25 -3.91 14.60 -2.77
C CYS A 25 -3.50 14.57 -4.25
N GLU A 26 -4.08 15.44 -5.05
CA GLU A 26 -3.71 15.62 -6.45
C GLU A 26 -2.29 16.20 -6.53
N MET A 27 -1.46 15.58 -7.35
CA MET A 27 -0.17 16.09 -7.78
C MET A 27 -0.25 16.39 -9.26
N VAL A 28 0.32 17.52 -9.65
CA VAL A 28 0.37 17.95 -11.05
C VAL A 28 1.83 18.21 -11.43
N ARG A 29 2.20 17.87 -12.66
CA ARG A 29 3.44 18.34 -13.26
C ARG A 29 3.20 18.79 -14.68
N VAL A 30 3.96 19.78 -15.13
CA VAL A 30 3.95 20.24 -16.52
C VAL A 30 5.26 19.84 -17.16
N CYS A 31 5.17 19.18 -18.31
CA CYS A 31 6.35 18.76 -19.06
C CYS A 31 7.13 19.97 -19.58
N ALA A 32 8.39 20.11 -19.17
CA ALA A 32 9.26 21.19 -19.63
C ALA A 32 9.59 21.12 -21.13
N VAL A 33 9.30 20.01 -21.81
CA VAL A 33 9.58 19.81 -23.25
C VAL A 33 8.34 20.08 -24.11
N CYS A 34 7.21 19.44 -23.79
CA CYS A 34 6.01 19.49 -24.64
C CYS A 34 4.82 20.23 -24.00
N GLY A 35 4.96 20.72 -22.77
CA GLY A 35 3.88 21.43 -22.07
C GLY A 35 2.73 20.55 -21.59
N LYS A 36 2.74 19.23 -21.83
CA LYS A 36 1.70 18.33 -21.35
C LYS A 36 1.62 18.34 -19.82
N THR A 37 0.41 18.46 -19.31
CA THR A 37 0.09 18.33 -17.89
C THR A 37 -0.19 16.87 -17.58
N GLU A 38 0.46 16.34 -16.55
CA GLU A 38 0.12 15.06 -15.95
C GLU A 38 -0.39 15.25 -14.54
N GLU A 39 -1.35 14.42 -14.17
CA GLU A 39 -1.96 14.42 -12.85
C GLU A 39 -1.87 13.03 -12.24
N ARG A 40 -1.67 12.96 -10.92
CA ARG A 40 -1.78 11.71 -10.16
C ARG A 40 -2.28 11.96 -8.76
N GLY A 41 -3.05 11.03 -8.22
CA GLY A 41 -3.38 11.00 -6.80
C GLY A 41 -2.25 10.36 -6.00
N ARG A 42 -1.68 11.09 -5.04
CA ARG A 42 -0.75 10.53 -4.05
C ARG A 42 -1.10 11.03 -2.66
N HIS A 43 -1.56 10.11 -1.82
CA HIS A 43 -1.78 10.39 -0.41
C HIS A 43 -0.45 10.60 0.32
N ASP A 44 -0.46 11.58 1.21
CA ASP A 44 0.58 11.77 2.21
C ASP A 44 0.09 11.17 3.52
N TRP A 45 0.45 9.92 3.77
CA TRP A 45 -0.06 9.15 4.90
C TRP A 45 0.72 9.47 6.17
N GLY A 46 -0.01 9.72 7.27
CA GLY A 46 0.56 9.79 8.60
C GLY A 46 0.96 8.41 9.14
N ALA A 47 1.42 8.40 10.40
CA ALA A 47 1.74 7.17 11.10
C ALA A 47 0.49 6.33 11.39
N PHE A 48 0.65 5.02 11.41
CA PHE A 48 -0.39 4.10 11.86
C PHE A 48 -0.57 4.15 13.38
N ALA A 49 -1.79 4.38 13.83
CA ALA A 49 -2.23 4.33 15.22
C ALA A 49 -3.16 3.12 15.46
N PRO A 50 -3.21 2.57 16.69
CA PRO A 50 -4.18 1.53 17.04
C PRO A 50 -5.63 2.05 16.94
N ALA A 51 -6.52 1.28 16.31
CA ALA A 51 -7.94 1.63 16.14
C ALA A 51 -8.90 0.74 16.96
N GLY A 52 -8.37 -0.33 17.55
CA GLY A 52 -9.14 -1.34 18.28
C GLY A 52 -8.81 -2.75 17.79
N GLY A 53 -8.95 -3.76 18.65
CA GLY A 53 -8.66 -5.15 18.26
C GLY A 53 -7.23 -5.32 17.72
N CYS A 54 -7.11 -5.79 16.48
CA CYS A 54 -5.85 -5.87 15.74
C CYS A 54 -5.71 -4.77 14.67
N ASP A 55 -6.68 -3.87 14.56
CA ASP A 55 -6.70 -2.87 13.50
C ASP A 55 -5.79 -1.69 13.83
N ARG A 56 -5.04 -1.27 12.81
CA ARG A 56 -4.28 -0.04 12.79
C ARG A 56 -4.80 0.85 11.69
N VAL A 57 -5.01 2.13 12.02
CA VAL A 57 -5.48 3.13 11.08
C VAL A 57 -4.43 4.21 10.90
N ARG A 58 -4.34 4.77 9.70
CA ARG A 58 -3.61 6.01 9.43
C ARG A 58 -4.50 6.94 8.64
N HIS A 59 -4.25 8.23 8.82
CA HIS A 59 -4.98 9.26 8.09
C HIS A 59 -4.06 9.94 7.10
N CYS A 60 -4.61 10.32 5.95
CA CYS A 60 -3.90 11.19 5.04
C CYS A 60 -3.83 12.60 5.64
N LEU A 61 -2.62 13.14 5.78
CA LEU A 61 -2.35 14.46 6.37
C LEU A 61 -2.91 15.61 5.52
N ARG A 62 -3.30 15.34 4.28
CA ARG A 62 -3.87 16.32 3.35
C ARG A 62 -5.39 16.26 3.29
N CYS A 63 -5.94 15.10 2.93
CA CYS A 63 -7.38 14.96 2.67
C CYS A 63 -8.17 14.27 3.79
N GLY A 64 -7.51 13.77 4.84
CA GLY A 64 -8.19 13.05 5.92
C GLY A 64 -8.71 11.67 5.56
N ALA A 65 -8.44 11.16 4.34
CA ALA A 65 -8.75 9.78 3.98
C ALA A 65 -8.18 8.82 5.03
N THR A 66 -8.89 7.72 5.29
CA THR A 66 -8.50 6.71 6.28
C THR A 66 -8.08 5.45 5.57
N ASP A 67 -6.93 4.90 5.96
CA ASP A 67 -6.44 3.60 5.52
C ASP A 67 -6.29 2.72 6.75
N SER A 68 -6.78 1.49 6.67
CA SER A 68 -6.83 0.53 7.78
C SER A 68 -6.11 -0.75 7.40
N TRP A 69 -5.26 -1.24 8.29
CA TRP A 69 -4.53 -2.48 8.11
C TRP A 69 -4.59 -3.34 9.38
N PRO A 70 -4.95 -4.63 9.27
CA PRO A 70 -4.91 -5.53 10.42
C PRO A 70 -3.47 -5.95 10.73
N GLU A 71 -3.03 -5.71 11.97
CA GLU A 71 -1.75 -6.20 12.50
C GLU A 71 -2.02 -7.24 13.60
N HIS A 72 -2.13 -8.50 13.17
CA HIS A 72 -2.35 -9.63 14.06
C HIS A 72 -1.07 -10.02 14.80
N ASP A 73 -1.19 -10.20 16.12
CA ASP A 73 -0.21 -10.92 16.92
C ASP A 73 -0.51 -12.42 16.83
N TRP A 74 0.05 -13.07 15.82
CA TRP A 74 -0.19 -14.48 15.56
C TRP A 74 0.52 -15.37 16.59
N GLY A 75 -0.21 -16.38 17.10
CA GLY A 75 0.38 -17.50 17.81
C GLY A 75 1.21 -18.41 16.88
N PRO A 76 1.82 -19.47 17.43
CA PRO A 76 2.55 -20.45 16.63
C PRO A 76 1.63 -21.18 15.65
N TRP A 77 2.20 -21.65 14.55
CA TRP A 77 1.53 -22.64 13.69
C TRP A 77 1.50 -24.00 14.38
N LEU A 78 0.32 -24.60 14.45
CA LEU A 78 0.08 -25.94 15.00
C LEU A 78 -0.61 -26.80 13.93
N TYR A 79 -0.28 -28.09 13.89
CA TYR A 79 -1.00 -29.02 13.01
C TYR A 79 -2.45 -29.17 13.45
N ALA A 80 -3.39 -29.13 12.50
CA ALA A 80 -4.81 -29.29 12.79
C ALA A 80 -5.16 -30.70 13.27
N ASN A 81 -4.39 -31.71 12.84
CA ASN A 81 -4.54 -33.11 13.20
C ASN A 81 -3.21 -33.86 12.99
N THR A 82 -3.21 -35.17 13.23
CA THR A 82 -2.03 -36.04 13.10
C THR A 82 -1.91 -36.71 11.72
N GLU A 83 -2.68 -36.28 10.72
CA GLU A 83 -2.69 -36.89 9.40
C GLU A 83 -1.47 -36.45 8.57
N PHE A 84 -1.09 -37.29 7.61
CA PHE A 84 -0.09 -36.91 6.62
C PHE A 84 -0.63 -35.75 5.76
N ASN A 85 0.18 -34.71 5.52
CA ASN A 85 -0.24 -33.44 4.89
C ASN A 85 -1.29 -32.64 5.67
N ALA A 86 -1.37 -32.81 6.99
CA ALA A 86 -2.24 -32.00 7.85
C ALA A 86 -2.01 -30.50 7.63
N PRO A 87 -3.07 -29.71 7.40
CA PRO A 87 -2.95 -28.26 7.34
C PRO A 87 -2.50 -27.73 8.71
N GLN A 88 -1.74 -26.65 8.69
CA GLN A 88 -1.36 -25.93 9.91
C GLN A 88 -2.35 -24.81 10.13
N VAL A 89 -2.66 -24.55 11.40
CA VAL A 89 -3.54 -23.46 11.85
C VAL A 89 -2.76 -22.62 12.86
N ARG A 90 -2.92 -21.30 12.78
CA ARG A 90 -2.49 -20.39 13.84
C ARG A 90 -3.63 -19.45 14.21
N THR A 91 -3.65 -19.00 15.45
CA THR A 91 -4.69 -18.14 16.00
C THR A 91 -4.08 -16.85 16.51
N CYS A 92 -4.70 -15.71 16.22
CA CYS A 92 -4.27 -14.42 16.73
C CYS A 92 -4.53 -14.36 18.24
N ARG A 93 -3.51 -14.03 19.02
CA ARG A 93 -3.61 -13.93 20.50
C ARG A 93 -4.51 -12.78 20.94
N ARG A 94 -4.66 -11.75 20.10
CA ARG A 94 -5.45 -10.55 20.41
C ARG A 94 -6.92 -10.69 20.02
N CYS A 95 -7.21 -11.07 18.77
CA CYS A 95 -8.60 -11.12 18.26
C CYS A 95 -9.16 -12.54 18.05
N GLN A 96 -8.40 -13.59 18.33
CA GLN A 96 -8.81 -15.00 18.25
C GLN A 96 -9.27 -15.48 16.85
N ILE A 97 -9.04 -14.70 15.79
CA ILE A 97 -9.20 -15.19 14.43
C ILE A 97 -8.11 -16.22 14.12
N SER A 98 -8.43 -17.23 13.31
CA SER A 98 -7.48 -18.26 12.89
C SER A 98 -7.31 -18.24 11.38
N GLU A 99 -6.10 -18.57 10.91
CA GLU A 99 -5.83 -18.85 9.50
C GLU A 99 -5.19 -20.22 9.34
N ARG A 100 -5.36 -20.81 8.15
CA ARG A 100 -4.90 -22.17 7.84
C ARG A 100 -4.07 -22.20 6.56
N THR A 101 -3.08 -23.09 6.52
CA THR A 101 -2.37 -23.38 5.27
C THR A 101 -3.28 -24.16 4.30
N THR A 102 -3.06 -23.99 3.00
CA THR A 102 -3.65 -24.85 1.98
C THR A 102 -3.12 -26.28 2.14
N PRO A 103 -3.95 -27.33 1.98
CA PRO A 103 -3.47 -28.69 1.99
C PRO A 103 -2.43 -28.88 0.88
N THR A 104 -1.27 -29.42 1.21
CA THR A 104 -0.25 -29.78 0.22
C THR A 104 -0.64 -31.11 -0.40
N TYR A 105 -1.45 -31.09 -1.45
CA TYR A 105 -1.59 -32.27 -2.33
C TYR A 105 -0.33 -32.36 -3.19
N ARG A 106 0.45 -33.44 -3.01
CA ARG A 106 1.52 -33.86 -3.93
C ARG A 106 1.08 -35.11 -4.65
#